data_AF-A0A344TMS7-F1
#
_entry.id   AF-A0A344TMS7-F1
#
_cell.length_a   1.000
_cell.length_b   1.000
_cell.length_c   1.000
_cell.angle_alpha   90.00
_cell.angle_beta   90.00
_cell.angle_gamma   90.00
#
_symmetry.space_group_name_H-M   'P 1'
#
loop_
_entity.id
_entity.type
_entity.pdbx_description
1 polymer ?
#
loop_
_entity_poly.entity_id
_entity_poly.type
_entity_poly.pdbx_seq_one_letter_code
_entity_poly.pdbx_strand_id
1 'polypeptide(L)'
;MTAVENRAGIKGGEFLIKDTDASQVFIPEEFTEEQLMIAQSCRDFLATEIWPRVEEIDKAKSPDLMSSLMDKAGELGLLGTAVPEEYGGFGMSFNTSMLVAEATGAGNSFSVALSAHTGIGTLPILYYGNEDQKSQYLPKLASGEWKAAYCLTEPDSGSDANSGKTKAVLSEDGKSYILNGQKMWITNGGFADVFIVFAKIDEGGKTDKNLTAFIVEKTYGGITMNEPEHKMGIKGSDTRQIFFNDCHVPVENMLSDRGNGFKIAVNILNIGRIKLAVAAVGGAKQVATQAIQYANERKQFGIAISTFGAIKYKLAEMAVKLYASESASYRAGQNIDDAIADLKEKGLSDAEAKLKALEQFAIECAMMKVHGSEVLDYVVDEGVQVYGGMGFSADAPMDRAYRDARINRIFEGTNEINRMLTVDMLLKRAMKGEIDLMGPAMAVGKEIMSIPDFSVSDDETPFAAEKKVIKNLKKAALMVAGAAVQKFMMKLSDEQEILMNVADMAIEIYAAESAVLRTEKLIGMKGEAACALQKDLAMCYLHEAVEKINSAGKSAIMGFAEGDELRVMLMGLKRFTKIEPMNTKNARRRIADAMIAENKYVF
;
A
#
# COMPACT_ATOMS: atom_id res chain seq x y z
N MET A 1 30.98 -12.75 -0.07
CA MET A 1 30.55 -12.83 1.34
C MET A 1 29.16 -13.40 1.35
N THR A 2 28.96 -14.54 1.99
CA THR A 2 27.68 -15.26 2.05
C THR A 2 26.64 -14.45 2.82
N ALA A 3 25.44 -14.31 2.25
CA ALA A 3 24.33 -13.44 2.67
C ALA A 3 23.66 -13.78 4.03
N VAL A 4 24.37 -14.41 4.97
CA VAL A 4 23.76 -15.04 6.15
C VAL A 4 24.05 -14.31 7.48
N GLU A 5 24.98 -13.35 7.52
CA GLU A 5 25.44 -12.76 8.81
C GLU A 5 24.69 -11.50 9.29
N ASN A 6 23.58 -11.08 8.67
CA ASN A 6 22.93 -9.79 9.00
C ASN A 6 21.44 -9.88 9.45
N ARG A 7 21.02 -10.99 10.09
CA ARG A 7 19.59 -11.25 10.46
C ARG A 7 19.14 -10.73 11.83
N ALA A 8 19.66 -9.60 12.30
CA ALA A 8 18.96 -8.87 13.36
C ALA A 8 17.98 -7.89 12.70
N GLY A 9 16.89 -8.42 12.12
CA GLY A 9 15.92 -7.64 11.35
C GLY A 9 15.26 -6.53 12.18
N ILE A 10 15.06 -5.38 11.57
CA ILE A 10 14.29 -4.28 12.16
C ILE A 10 12.84 -4.73 12.36
N LYS A 11 12.24 -4.45 13.52
CA LYS A 11 10.81 -4.72 13.72
C LYS A 11 9.97 -3.59 13.14
N GLY A 12 8.76 -3.88 12.65
CA GLY A 12 7.88 -2.82 12.15
C GLY A 12 7.65 -1.70 13.18
N GLY A 13 7.78 -0.45 12.75
CA GLY A 13 7.77 0.76 13.57
C GLY A 13 9.12 1.13 14.21
N GLU A 14 10.10 0.21 14.30
CA GLU A 14 11.41 0.52 14.92
C GLU A 14 12.26 1.47 14.08
N PHE A 15 11.93 1.70 12.80
CA PHE A 15 12.63 2.68 11.96
C PHE A 15 12.63 4.08 12.60
N LEU A 16 11.64 4.41 13.43
CA LEU A 16 11.58 5.71 14.13
C LEU A 16 12.65 5.87 15.22
N ILE A 17 13.19 4.77 15.75
CA ILE A 17 14.09 4.79 16.91
C ILE A 17 15.44 4.12 16.66
N LYS A 18 15.58 3.37 15.56
CA LYS A 18 16.83 2.72 15.13
C LYS A 18 17.30 3.29 13.80
N ASP A 19 18.62 3.42 13.69
CA ASP A 19 19.27 3.71 12.42
C ASP A 19 19.22 2.45 11.56
N THR A 20 18.92 2.60 10.26
CA THR A 20 18.90 1.49 9.29
C THR A 20 20.08 1.63 8.35
N ASP A 21 20.81 0.55 8.13
CA ASP A 21 21.94 0.55 7.20
C ASP A 21 21.46 0.31 5.76
N ALA A 22 22.09 0.95 4.78
CA ALA A 22 21.72 0.80 3.37
C ALA A 22 21.94 -0.64 2.86
N SER A 23 22.88 -1.39 3.43
CA SER A 23 23.08 -2.81 3.10
C SER A 23 21.93 -3.71 3.54
N GLN A 24 21.09 -3.26 4.48
CA GLN A 24 19.98 -4.02 5.06
C GLN A 24 18.63 -3.76 4.39
N VAL A 25 18.56 -2.82 3.45
CA VAL A 25 17.31 -2.56 2.70
C VAL A 25 17.39 -3.22 1.33
N PHE A 26 16.30 -3.82 0.88
CA PHE A 26 16.17 -4.24 -0.51
C PHE A 26 15.88 -3.03 -1.40
N ILE A 27 16.48 -3.02 -2.59
CA ILE A 27 16.20 -2.04 -3.63
C ILE A 27 15.71 -2.73 -4.90
N PRO A 28 14.85 -2.09 -5.72
CA PRO A 28 14.36 -2.66 -6.97
C PRO A 28 15.47 -3.17 -7.91
N GLU A 29 16.66 -2.57 -7.87
CA GLU A 29 17.82 -3.00 -8.65
C GLU A 29 18.40 -4.37 -8.25
N GLU A 30 17.91 -4.97 -7.16
CA GLU A 30 18.30 -6.32 -6.70
C GLU A 30 17.32 -7.41 -7.16
N PHE A 31 16.23 -7.07 -7.85
CA PHE A 31 15.37 -8.09 -8.46
C PHE A 31 16.18 -8.95 -9.43
N THR A 32 16.00 -10.27 -9.33
CA THR A 32 16.67 -11.24 -10.19
C THR A 32 16.12 -11.15 -11.63
N GLU A 33 16.88 -11.68 -12.59
CA GLU A 33 16.44 -11.76 -13.98
C GLU A 33 15.09 -12.49 -14.12
N GLU A 34 14.89 -13.57 -13.36
CA GLU A 34 13.63 -14.32 -13.33
C GLU A 34 12.46 -13.47 -12.82
N GLN A 35 12.65 -12.73 -11.72
CA GLN A 35 11.63 -11.82 -11.17
C GLN A 35 11.30 -10.70 -12.18
N LEU A 36 12.31 -10.17 -12.87
CA LEU A 36 12.13 -9.17 -13.92
C LEU A 36 11.41 -9.73 -15.15
N MET A 37 11.66 -10.99 -15.52
CA MET A 37 10.94 -11.68 -16.61
C MET A 37 9.47 -11.90 -16.27
N ILE A 38 9.15 -12.23 -15.01
CA ILE A 38 7.75 -12.32 -14.54
C ILE A 38 7.07 -10.95 -14.67
N ALA A 39 7.72 -9.88 -14.20
CA ALA A 39 7.20 -8.53 -14.32
C ALA A 39 7.00 -8.12 -15.79
N GLN A 40 7.94 -8.48 -16.67
CA GLN A 40 7.83 -8.20 -18.10
C GLN A 40 6.66 -8.95 -18.73
N SER A 41 6.46 -10.23 -18.40
CA SER A 41 5.33 -11.02 -18.87
C SER A 41 4.00 -10.40 -18.47
N CYS A 42 3.90 -9.85 -17.26
CA CYS A 42 2.73 -9.09 -16.81
C CYS A 42 2.48 -7.84 -17.67
N ARG A 43 3.53 -7.06 -17.96
CA ARG A 43 3.43 -5.86 -18.81
C ARG A 43 3.07 -6.20 -20.25
N ASP A 44 3.61 -7.28 -20.79
CA ASP A 44 3.30 -7.76 -22.13
C ASP A 44 1.85 -8.21 -22.21
N PHE A 45 1.33 -8.89 -21.18
CA PHE A 45 -0.09 -9.21 -21.08
C PHE A 45 -0.97 -7.94 -21.07
N LEU A 46 -0.61 -6.92 -20.29
CA LEU A 46 -1.33 -5.64 -20.33
C LEU A 46 -1.32 -5.01 -21.72
N ALA A 47 -0.17 -5.00 -22.39
CA ALA A 47 0.00 -4.40 -23.71
C ALA A 47 -0.76 -5.13 -24.83
N THR A 48 -0.91 -6.45 -24.71
CA THR A 48 -1.51 -7.30 -25.74
C THR A 48 -3.00 -7.54 -25.52
N GLU A 49 -3.43 -7.74 -24.27
CA GLU A 49 -4.79 -8.18 -23.95
C GLU A 49 -5.66 -7.09 -23.31
N ILE A 50 -5.06 -6.17 -22.55
CA ILE A 50 -5.80 -5.18 -21.75
C ILE A 50 -5.90 -3.82 -22.44
N TRP A 51 -4.77 -3.19 -22.75
CA TRP A 51 -4.74 -1.83 -23.29
C TRP A 51 -5.47 -1.68 -24.64
N PRO A 52 -5.40 -2.64 -25.59
CA PRO A 52 -6.17 -2.56 -26.83
C PRO A 52 -7.69 -2.59 -26.61
N ARG A 53 -8.15 -3.10 -25.46
CA ARG A 53 -9.57 -3.26 -25.12
C ARG A 53 -10.04 -2.29 -24.04
N VAL A 54 -9.22 -1.32 -23.65
CA VAL A 54 -9.47 -0.49 -22.47
C VAL A 54 -10.77 0.31 -22.55
N GLU A 55 -11.18 0.75 -23.74
CA GLU A 55 -12.48 1.39 -23.95
C GLU A 55 -13.66 0.43 -23.79
N GLU A 56 -13.51 -0.82 -24.25
CA GLU A 56 -14.52 -1.86 -24.11
C GLU A 56 -14.71 -2.21 -22.63
N ILE A 57 -13.59 -2.33 -21.91
CA ILE A 57 -13.53 -2.54 -20.47
C ILE A 57 -14.21 -1.38 -19.74
N ASP A 58 -13.87 -0.11 -20.05
CA ASP A 58 -14.47 1.06 -19.36
C ASP A 58 -15.97 1.22 -19.64
N LYS A 59 -16.47 0.78 -20.81
CA LYS A 59 -17.90 0.74 -21.13
C LYS A 59 -18.68 -0.26 -20.28
N ALA A 60 -18.02 -1.27 -19.71
CA ALA A 60 -18.56 -2.21 -18.73
C ALA A 60 -19.93 -2.81 -19.11
N LYS A 61 -20.10 -3.20 -20.39
CA LYS A 61 -21.40 -3.69 -20.90
C LYS A 61 -21.84 -5.04 -20.31
N SER A 62 -20.89 -5.88 -19.93
CA SER A 62 -21.11 -7.20 -19.33
C SER A 62 -19.89 -7.60 -18.47
N PRO A 63 -20.09 -8.36 -17.37
CA PRO A 63 -18.99 -8.98 -16.63
C PRO A 63 -18.20 -10.02 -17.43
N ASP A 64 -18.76 -10.57 -18.51
CA ASP A 64 -18.15 -11.68 -19.28
C ASP A 64 -16.78 -11.30 -19.86
N LEU A 65 -16.63 -10.05 -20.29
CA LEU A 65 -15.36 -9.55 -20.79
C LEU A 65 -14.27 -9.66 -19.73
N MET A 66 -14.51 -9.11 -18.53
CA MET A 66 -13.53 -9.14 -17.46
C MET A 66 -13.24 -10.59 -17.03
N SER A 67 -14.28 -11.43 -16.96
CA SER A 67 -14.11 -12.86 -16.68
C SER A 67 -13.19 -13.55 -17.70
N SER A 68 -13.39 -13.30 -19.00
CA SER A 68 -12.54 -13.86 -20.06
C SER A 68 -11.09 -13.37 -20.01
N LEU A 69 -10.86 -12.14 -19.54
CA LEU A 69 -9.50 -11.62 -19.35
C LEU A 69 -8.83 -12.25 -18.13
N MET A 70 -9.61 -12.56 -17.09
CA MET A 70 -9.12 -13.34 -15.94
C MET A 70 -8.79 -14.78 -16.34
N ASP A 71 -9.56 -15.42 -17.23
CA ASP A 71 -9.23 -16.74 -17.79
C ASP A 71 -7.85 -16.73 -18.45
N LYS A 72 -7.61 -15.78 -19.36
CA LYS A 72 -6.30 -15.61 -20.01
C LYS A 72 -5.17 -15.33 -19.03
N ALA A 73 -5.44 -14.55 -17.98
CA ALA A 73 -4.46 -14.30 -16.92
C ALA A 73 -4.12 -15.59 -16.15
N GLY A 74 -5.11 -16.47 -15.93
CA GLY A 74 -4.96 -17.79 -15.33
C GLY A 74 -4.11 -18.74 -16.20
N GLU A 75 -4.33 -18.75 -17.52
CA GLU A 75 -3.53 -19.53 -18.48
C GLU A 75 -2.04 -19.14 -18.45
N LEU A 76 -1.73 -17.88 -18.13
CA LEU A 76 -0.37 -17.38 -17.96
C LEU A 76 0.17 -17.52 -16.53
N GLY A 77 -0.62 -18.08 -15.61
CA GLY A 77 -0.23 -18.28 -14.21
C GLY A 77 -0.30 -17.02 -13.33
N LEU A 78 -0.82 -15.90 -13.82
CA LEU A 78 -0.85 -14.64 -13.07
C LEU A 78 -1.72 -14.72 -11.80
N LEU A 79 -2.69 -15.64 -11.78
CA LEU A 79 -3.61 -15.83 -10.65
C LEU A 79 -3.03 -16.71 -9.54
N GLY A 80 -2.03 -17.54 -9.85
CA GLY A 80 -1.41 -18.50 -8.92
C GLY A 80 -0.15 -17.99 -8.22
N THR A 81 0.24 -16.73 -8.38
CA THR A 81 1.56 -16.21 -7.96
C THR A 81 1.86 -16.40 -6.46
N ALA A 82 0.87 -16.16 -5.60
CA ALA A 82 1.01 -16.32 -4.15
C ALA A 82 0.56 -17.71 -3.64
N VAL A 83 -0.07 -18.52 -4.49
CA VAL A 83 -0.55 -19.87 -4.13
C VAL A 83 0.64 -20.84 -4.17
N PRO A 84 0.85 -21.69 -3.15
CA PRO A 84 1.92 -22.67 -3.15
C PRO A 84 1.83 -23.68 -4.30
N GLU A 85 2.97 -24.24 -4.70
CA GLU A 85 3.05 -25.22 -5.80
C GLU A 85 2.20 -26.47 -5.55
N GLU A 86 2.09 -26.93 -4.31
CA GLU A 86 1.26 -28.09 -3.93
C GLU A 86 -0.24 -27.87 -4.24
N TYR A 87 -0.65 -26.62 -4.38
CA TYR A 87 -2.00 -26.21 -4.76
C TYR A 87 -2.06 -25.64 -6.19
N GLY A 88 -1.05 -25.89 -7.02
CA GLY A 88 -1.03 -25.50 -8.43
C GLY A 88 -0.64 -24.04 -8.71
N GLY A 89 -0.04 -23.35 -7.74
CA GLY A 89 0.52 -22.01 -7.94
C GLY A 89 2.05 -21.99 -8.06
N PHE A 90 2.66 -20.82 -7.80
CA PHE A 90 4.12 -20.60 -7.94
C PHE A 90 4.85 -20.35 -6.61
N GLY A 91 4.12 -20.18 -5.50
CA GLY A 91 4.71 -20.02 -4.17
C GLY A 91 5.72 -18.86 -4.04
N MET A 92 5.56 -17.79 -4.82
CA MET A 92 6.54 -16.72 -4.93
C MET A 92 6.75 -15.97 -3.60
N SER A 93 7.94 -15.34 -3.44
CA SER A 93 8.23 -14.48 -2.29
C SER A 93 7.27 -13.29 -2.22
N PHE A 94 7.17 -12.66 -1.05
CA PHE A 94 6.29 -11.52 -0.86
C PHE A 94 6.64 -10.37 -1.81
N ASN A 95 7.93 -10.00 -1.89
CA ASN A 95 8.40 -8.96 -2.81
C ASN A 95 8.14 -9.29 -4.28
N THR A 96 8.25 -10.56 -4.68
CA THR A 96 7.92 -10.97 -6.05
C THR A 96 6.43 -10.80 -6.33
N SER A 97 5.57 -11.15 -5.36
CA SER A 97 4.12 -10.92 -5.48
C SER A 97 3.76 -9.42 -5.54
N MET A 98 4.53 -8.57 -4.88
CA MET A 98 4.42 -7.11 -4.98
C MET A 98 4.85 -6.61 -6.35
N LEU A 99 5.91 -7.17 -6.93
CA LEU A 99 6.37 -6.82 -8.28
C LEU A 99 5.32 -7.17 -9.35
N VAL A 100 4.61 -8.29 -9.20
CA VAL A 100 3.45 -8.63 -10.06
C VAL A 100 2.34 -7.59 -9.91
N ALA A 101 2.01 -7.18 -8.67
CA ALA A 101 0.99 -6.16 -8.42
C ALA A 101 1.38 -4.79 -9.01
N GLU A 102 2.66 -4.40 -8.92
CA GLU A 102 3.17 -3.20 -9.60
C GLU A 102 3.05 -3.32 -11.11
N ALA A 103 3.56 -4.40 -11.69
CA ALA A 103 3.58 -4.59 -13.14
C ALA A 103 2.16 -4.61 -13.75
N THR A 104 1.19 -5.12 -13.01
CA THR A 104 -0.23 -5.15 -13.39
C THR A 104 -1.02 -3.89 -12.98
N GLY A 105 -0.42 -2.99 -12.17
CA GLY A 105 -1.03 -1.75 -11.68
C GLY A 105 -1.52 -0.81 -12.79
N ALA A 106 -0.88 -0.84 -13.95
CA ALA A 106 -1.29 -0.09 -15.15
C ALA A 106 -2.49 -0.70 -15.91
N GLY A 107 -3.11 -1.77 -15.37
CA GLY A 107 -4.25 -2.47 -15.94
C GLY A 107 -5.62 -1.78 -15.73
N ASN A 108 -5.68 -0.61 -15.09
CA ASN A 108 -6.93 0.09 -14.78
C ASN A 108 -7.91 -0.84 -14.04
N SER A 109 -9.15 -0.96 -14.53
CA SER A 109 -10.18 -1.85 -13.98
C SER A 109 -9.77 -3.33 -13.88
N PHE A 110 -8.92 -3.83 -14.79
CA PHE A 110 -8.44 -5.22 -14.74
C PHE A 110 -7.54 -5.45 -13.52
N SER A 111 -6.71 -4.47 -13.16
CA SER A 111 -5.85 -4.55 -11.97
C SER A 111 -6.68 -4.74 -10.69
N VAL A 112 -7.85 -4.10 -10.61
CA VAL A 112 -8.77 -4.23 -9.47
C VAL A 112 -9.38 -5.63 -9.41
N ALA A 113 -9.84 -6.17 -10.54
CA ALA A 113 -10.39 -7.52 -10.62
C ALA A 113 -9.35 -8.59 -10.25
N LEU A 114 -8.14 -8.46 -10.80
CA LEU A 114 -6.99 -9.30 -10.50
C LEU A 114 -6.60 -9.25 -9.03
N SER A 115 -6.46 -8.04 -8.47
CA SER A 115 -6.06 -7.84 -7.08
C SER A 115 -7.13 -8.35 -6.10
N ALA A 116 -8.41 -8.16 -6.43
CA ALA A 116 -9.51 -8.66 -5.60
C ALA A 116 -9.52 -10.19 -5.54
N HIS A 117 -9.30 -10.85 -6.68
CA HIS A 117 -9.25 -12.30 -6.75
C HIS A 117 -7.99 -12.88 -6.07
N THR A 118 -6.79 -12.43 -6.46
CA THR A 118 -5.51 -12.96 -5.95
C THR A 118 -5.17 -12.52 -4.53
N GLY A 119 -5.77 -11.42 -4.08
CA GLY A 119 -5.63 -10.88 -2.73
C GLY A 119 -6.78 -11.32 -1.84
N ILE A 120 -7.74 -10.41 -1.63
CA ILE A 120 -8.81 -10.58 -0.64
C ILE A 120 -9.72 -11.79 -0.90
N GLY A 121 -9.85 -12.27 -2.12
CA GLY A 121 -10.65 -13.45 -2.46
C GLY A 121 -9.97 -14.79 -2.16
N THR A 122 -8.69 -14.92 -2.49
CA THR A 122 -7.95 -16.21 -2.41
C THR A 122 -7.17 -16.36 -1.09
N LEU A 123 -6.55 -15.28 -0.61
CA LEU A 123 -5.68 -15.34 0.57
C LEU A 123 -6.36 -15.75 1.89
N PRO A 124 -7.66 -15.46 2.14
CA PRO A 124 -8.34 -15.99 3.32
C PRO A 124 -8.30 -17.52 3.36
N ILE A 125 -8.57 -18.19 2.23
CA ILE A 125 -8.52 -19.66 2.14
C ILE A 125 -7.08 -20.14 2.32
N LEU A 126 -6.12 -19.48 1.67
CA LEU A 126 -4.72 -19.87 1.76
C LEU A 126 -4.18 -19.85 3.20
N TYR A 127 -4.51 -18.82 3.98
CA TYR A 127 -3.93 -18.63 5.31
C TYR A 127 -4.77 -19.19 6.45
N TYR A 128 -6.08 -19.34 6.26
CA TYR A 128 -7.00 -19.76 7.33
C TYR A 128 -7.81 -21.01 6.98
N GLY A 129 -7.71 -21.51 5.75
CA GLY A 129 -8.34 -22.74 5.34
C GLY A 129 -7.74 -23.95 6.05
N ASN A 130 -8.56 -24.95 6.33
CA ASN A 130 -8.05 -26.29 6.61
C ASN A 130 -7.59 -26.97 5.29
N GLU A 131 -6.97 -28.14 5.39
CA GLU A 131 -6.41 -28.83 4.23
C GLU A 131 -7.48 -29.26 3.20
N ASP A 132 -8.68 -29.63 3.64
CA ASP A 132 -9.78 -29.98 2.75
C ASP A 132 -10.25 -28.76 1.94
N GLN A 133 -10.44 -27.62 2.60
CA GLN A 133 -10.78 -26.35 1.97
C GLN A 133 -9.69 -25.92 0.99
N LYS A 134 -8.41 -25.94 1.41
CA LYS A 134 -7.30 -25.55 0.53
C LYS A 134 -7.23 -26.43 -0.72
N SER A 135 -7.30 -27.75 -0.55
CA SER A 135 -7.23 -28.72 -1.64
C SER A 135 -8.42 -28.59 -2.61
N GLN A 136 -9.59 -28.24 -2.11
CA GLN A 136 -10.79 -28.05 -2.93
C GLN A 136 -10.76 -26.74 -3.74
N TYR A 137 -10.38 -25.62 -3.12
CA TYR A 137 -10.56 -24.29 -3.71
C TYR A 137 -9.29 -23.73 -4.36
N LEU A 138 -8.12 -23.86 -3.74
CA LEU A 138 -6.91 -23.17 -4.21
C LEU A 138 -6.49 -23.55 -5.63
N PRO A 139 -6.54 -24.83 -6.07
CA PRO A 139 -6.19 -25.18 -7.45
C PRO A 139 -7.07 -24.49 -8.50
N LYS A 140 -8.38 -24.38 -8.23
CA LYS A 140 -9.35 -23.73 -9.13
C LYS A 140 -9.19 -22.23 -9.15
N LEU A 141 -8.81 -21.64 -8.02
CA LEU A 141 -8.52 -20.20 -7.92
C LEU A 141 -7.20 -19.87 -8.62
N ALA A 142 -6.16 -20.66 -8.40
CA ALA A 142 -4.84 -20.46 -9.02
C ALA A 142 -4.87 -20.58 -10.54
N SER A 143 -5.68 -21.49 -11.10
CA SER A 143 -5.85 -21.67 -12.54
C SER A 143 -6.78 -20.64 -13.18
N GLY A 144 -7.61 -19.95 -12.39
CA GLY A 144 -8.68 -19.09 -12.88
C GLY A 144 -9.94 -19.84 -13.32
N GLU A 145 -10.02 -21.17 -13.13
CA GLU A 145 -11.27 -21.92 -13.34
C GLU A 145 -12.41 -21.25 -12.55
N TRP A 146 -12.13 -20.91 -11.29
CA TRP A 146 -13.04 -20.18 -10.41
C TRP A 146 -12.51 -18.79 -10.07
N LYS A 147 -13.41 -17.81 -9.99
CA LYS A 147 -13.10 -16.44 -9.57
C LYS A 147 -13.65 -16.20 -8.18
N ALA A 148 -12.95 -15.35 -7.43
CA ALA A 148 -13.25 -15.10 -6.02
C ALA A 148 -13.68 -13.65 -5.80
N ALA A 149 -14.57 -13.47 -4.84
CA ALA A 149 -15.02 -12.18 -4.32
C ALA A 149 -15.00 -12.17 -2.79
N TYR A 150 -14.95 -10.98 -2.21
CA TYR A 150 -14.81 -10.78 -0.76
C TYR A 150 -15.93 -9.91 -0.20
N CYS A 151 -16.72 -10.49 0.70
CA CYS A 151 -18.03 -10.01 1.14
C CYS A 151 -18.01 -9.54 2.60
N LEU A 152 -17.28 -8.45 2.86
CA LEU A 152 -17.16 -7.84 4.19
C LEU A 152 -18.12 -6.67 4.41
N THR A 153 -18.01 -5.64 3.57
CA THR A 153 -18.69 -4.36 3.73
C THR A 153 -20.22 -4.49 3.61
N GLU A 154 -20.93 -3.74 4.44
CA GLU A 154 -22.38 -3.59 4.42
C GLU A 154 -22.76 -2.10 4.33
N PRO A 155 -24.01 -1.75 3.97
CA PRO A 155 -24.41 -0.35 3.82
C PRO A 155 -24.13 0.54 5.04
N ASP A 156 -24.27 -0.01 6.25
CA ASP A 156 -24.02 0.68 7.52
C ASP A 156 -22.64 0.38 8.12
N SER A 157 -21.78 -0.37 7.42
CA SER A 157 -20.52 -0.91 7.99
C SER A 157 -19.41 -0.98 6.95
N GLY A 158 -18.71 0.15 6.78
CA GLY A 158 -17.49 0.29 5.98
C GLY A 158 -16.23 0.23 6.86
N SER A 159 -15.77 1.38 7.33
CA SER A 159 -14.58 1.48 8.20
C SER A 159 -14.73 0.69 9.52
N ASP A 160 -15.94 0.67 10.10
CA ASP A 160 -16.29 -0.19 11.24
C ASP A 160 -16.81 -1.56 10.77
N ALA A 161 -15.93 -2.33 10.12
CA ALA A 161 -16.33 -3.56 9.45
C ALA A 161 -16.89 -4.64 10.41
N ASN A 162 -16.42 -4.71 11.66
CA ASN A 162 -16.88 -5.71 12.64
C ASN A 162 -18.34 -5.49 13.09
N SER A 163 -18.90 -4.30 12.82
CA SER A 163 -20.30 -3.96 13.14
C SER A 163 -21.32 -4.50 12.12
N GLY A 164 -20.86 -5.22 11.08
CA GLY A 164 -21.74 -5.90 10.13
C GLY A 164 -22.85 -6.73 10.79
N LYS A 165 -24.01 -6.75 10.14
CA LYS A 165 -25.29 -7.28 10.63
C LYS A 165 -25.75 -8.53 9.90
N THR A 166 -25.08 -8.95 8.82
CA THR A 166 -25.37 -10.24 8.16
C THR A 166 -25.31 -11.36 9.20
N LYS A 167 -26.34 -12.20 9.23
CA LYS A 167 -26.50 -13.27 10.23
C LYS A 167 -26.24 -14.63 9.62
N ALA A 168 -25.73 -15.55 10.43
CA ALA A 168 -25.64 -16.96 10.15
C ALA A 168 -26.32 -17.74 11.28
N VAL A 169 -27.31 -18.57 10.97
CA VAL A 169 -28.02 -19.40 11.96
C VAL A 169 -27.77 -20.87 11.65
N LEU A 170 -27.39 -21.68 12.64
CA LEU A 170 -27.22 -23.12 12.43
C LEU A 170 -28.58 -23.77 12.08
N SER A 171 -28.63 -24.57 11.02
CA SER A 171 -29.83 -25.31 10.62
C SER A 171 -30.25 -26.30 11.70
N GLU A 172 -31.53 -26.66 11.73
CA GLU A 172 -32.08 -27.58 12.74
C GLU A 172 -31.39 -28.95 12.75
N ASP A 173 -30.90 -29.41 11.60
CA ASP A 173 -30.16 -30.66 11.45
C ASP A 173 -28.65 -30.54 11.75
N GLY A 174 -28.16 -29.32 12.04
CA GLY A 174 -26.78 -29.02 12.38
C GLY A 174 -25.79 -29.14 11.23
N LYS A 175 -26.24 -29.25 9.98
CA LYS A 175 -25.37 -29.49 8.82
C LYS A 175 -24.98 -28.24 8.04
N SER A 176 -25.72 -27.14 8.19
CA SER A 176 -25.46 -25.90 7.47
C SER A 176 -25.68 -24.67 8.33
N TYR A 177 -25.05 -23.57 7.99
CA TYR A 177 -25.43 -22.24 8.42
C TYR A 177 -26.31 -21.58 7.35
N ILE A 178 -27.43 -21.02 7.78
CA ILE A 178 -28.36 -20.27 6.93
C ILE A 178 -27.98 -18.79 7.04
N LEU A 179 -27.44 -18.25 5.95
CA LEU A 179 -26.98 -16.86 5.87
C LEU A 179 -28.09 -15.95 5.37
N ASN A 180 -28.30 -14.85 6.09
CA ASN A 180 -29.25 -13.78 5.75
C ASN A 180 -28.62 -12.41 5.93
N GLY A 181 -28.60 -11.59 4.87
CA GLY A 181 -28.05 -10.24 4.93
C GLY A 181 -27.71 -9.65 3.56
N GLN A 182 -27.06 -8.49 3.60
CA GLN A 182 -26.68 -7.75 2.39
C GLN A 182 -25.24 -7.29 2.49
N LYS A 183 -24.54 -7.36 1.36
CA LYS A 183 -23.16 -6.96 1.19
C LYS A 183 -23.07 -5.90 0.11
N MET A 184 -22.21 -4.91 0.31
CA MET A 184 -22.14 -3.69 -0.48
C MET A 184 -20.77 -3.57 -1.15
N TRP A 185 -20.76 -3.12 -2.40
CA TRP A 185 -19.55 -2.85 -3.19
C TRP A 185 -18.64 -4.07 -3.37
N ILE A 186 -19.23 -5.21 -3.73
CA ILE A 186 -18.49 -6.45 -3.88
C ILE A 186 -17.86 -6.53 -5.27
N THR A 187 -16.54 -6.31 -5.31
CA THR A 187 -15.71 -6.50 -6.50
C THR A 187 -15.80 -7.94 -7.01
N ASN A 188 -15.84 -8.12 -8.32
CA ASN A 188 -16.01 -9.39 -9.04
C ASN A 188 -17.39 -10.06 -8.85
N GLY A 189 -18.34 -9.41 -8.16
CA GLY A 189 -19.61 -10.03 -7.78
C GLY A 189 -20.41 -10.65 -8.93
N GLY A 190 -20.35 -10.04 -10.12
CA GLY A 190 -21.06 -10.49 -11.32
C GLY A 190 -20.54 -11.79 -11.94
N PHE A 191 -19.28 -12.16 -11.68
CA PHE A 191 -18.64 -13.32 -12.30
C PHE A 191 -17.88 -14.23 -11.32
N ALA A 192 -17.86 -13.90 -10.02
CA ALA A 192 -17.26 -14.77 -9.01
C ALA A 192 -18.07 -16.07 -8.83
N ASP A 193 -17.34 -17.16 -8.62
CA ASP A 193 -17.87 -18.50 -8.33
C ASP A 193 -17.87 -18.78 -6.82
N VAL A 194 -16.95 -18.15 -6.09
CA VAL A 194 -16.81 -18.27 -4.63
C VAL A 194 -16.73 -16.91 -3.95
N PHE A 195 -17.37 -16.80 -2.80
CA PHE A 195 -17.44 -15.60 -1.98
C PHE A 195 -16.90 -15.89 -0.59
N ILE A 196 -15.99 -15.05 -0.09
CA ILE A 196 -15.61 -15.07 1.33
C ILE A 196 -16.55 -14.14 2.08
N VAL A 197 -17.54 -14.70 2.77
CA VAL A 197 -18.64 -13.96 3.40
C VAL A 197 -18.43 -13.85 4.91
N PHE A 198 -18.54 -12.64 5.44
CA PHE A 198 -18.45 -12.38 6.88
C PHE A 198 -19.85 -12.23 7.47
N ALA A 199 -20.17 -12.99 8.50
CA ALA A 199 -21.47 -12.93 9.17
C ALA A 199 -21.31 -13.13 10.68
N LYS A 200 -22.27 -12.66 11.47
CA LYS A 200 -22.36 -12.95 12.89
C LYS A 200 -23.22 -14.18 13.10
N ILE A 201 -22.71 -15.14 13.87
CA ILE A 201 -23.53 -16.29 14.25
C ILE A 201 -24.58 -15.83 15.25
N ASP A 202 -25.84 -16.17 14.99
CA ASP A 202 -26.98 -15.92 15.87
C ASP A 202 -27.56 -17.26 16.33
N GLU A 203 -27.47 -17.52 17.63
CA GLU A 203 -27.86 -18.79 18.22
C GLU A 203 -28.70 -18.53 19.47
N GLY A 204 -29.92 -19.07 19.52
CA GLY A 204 -30.83 -18.88 20.65
C GLY A 204 -31.19 -17.41 20.93
N GLY A 205 -31.19 -16.56 19.89
CA GLY A 205 -31.47 -15.13 20.01
C GLY A 205 -30.29 -14.31 20.54
N LYS A 206 -29.09 -14.88 20.59
CA LYS A 206 -27.85 -14.18 20.94
C LYS A 206 -26.94 -14.12 19.71
N THR A 207 -26.67 -12.90 19.27
CA THR A 207 -25.73 -12.63 18.18
C THR A 207 -24.31 -12.46 18.73
N ASP A 208 -23.36 -13.14 18.11
CA ASP A 208 -21.94 -13.01 18.44
C ASP A 208 -21.44 -11.57 18.27
N LYS A 209 -20.49 -11.18 19.12
CA LYS A 209 -19.84 -9.85 19.03
C LYS A 209 -18.99 -9.71 17.76
N ASN A 210 -18.24 -10.76 17.42
CA ASN A 210 -17.27 -10.75 16.33
C ASN A 210 -17.79 -11.51 15.12
N LEU A 211 -17.33 -11.11 13.94
CA LEU A 211 -17.61 -11.80 12.69
C LEU A 211 -17.00 -13.20 12.64
N THR A 212 -17.66 -14.10 11.92
CA THR A 212 -17.17 -15.39 11.44
C THR A 212 -17.10 -15.34 9.91
N ALA A 213 -16.09 -15.96 9.31
CA ALA A 213 -15.93 -16.03 7.86
C ALA A 213 -16.44 -17.37 7.32
N PHE A 214 -17.03 -17.35 6.12
CA PHE A 214 -17.57 -18.51 5.43
C PHE A 214 -17.12 -18.52 3.97
N ILE A 215 -16.76 -19.69 3.44
CA ILE A 215 -16.57 -19.92 2.02
C ILE A 215 -17.93 -20.25 1.40
N VAL A 216 -18.47 -19.36 0.56
CA VAL A 216 -19.80 -19.53 -0.02
C VAL A 216 -19.68 -19.69 -1.53
N GLU A 217 -20.07 -20.86 -2.04
CA GLU A 217 -20.13 -21.07 -3.49
C GLU A 217 -21.42 -20.45 -4.06
N LYS A 218 -21.33 -19.89 -5.27
CA LYS A 218 -22.48 -19.33 -6.00
C LYS A 218 -23.59 -20.37 -6.21
N THR A 219 -23.22 -21.65 -6.30
CA THR A 219 -24.10 -22.80 -6.55
C THR A 219 -24.97 -23.17 -5.35
N TYR A 220 -24.67 -22.69 -4.14
CA TYR A 220 -25.44 -23.00 -2.93
C TYR A 220 -26.86 -22.40 -2.93
N GLY A 221 -27.14 -21.46 -3.84
CA GLY A 221 -28.44 -20.80 -3.92
C GLY A 221 -28.66 -19.80 -2.80
N GLY A 222 -29.82 -19.14 -2.79
CA GLY A 222 -30.10 -18.05 -1.83
C GLY A 222 -29.24 -16.79 -2.06
N ILE A 223 -28.54 -16.68 -3.18
CA ILE A 223 -27.70 -15.53 -3.54
C ILE A 223 -28.38 -14.77 -4.69
N THR A 224 -28.61 -13.49 -4.48
CA THR A 224 -29.08 -12.56 -5.52
C THR A 224 -28.20 -11.32 -5.54
N MET A 225 -28.18 -10.59 -6.65
CA MET A 225 -27.35 -9.40 -6.80
C MET A 225 -28.07 -8.33 -7.61
N ASN A 226 -27.77 -7.07 -7.34
CA ASN A 226 -28.25 -5.96 -8.15
C ASN A 226 -27.49 -5.89 -9.49
N GLU A 227 -27.98 -5.00 -10.36
CA GLU A 227 -27.19 -4.50 -11.49
C GLU A 227 -25.86 -3.90 -11.01
N PRO A 228 -24.82 -3.89 -11.87
CA PRO A 228 -23.53 -3.28 -11.52
C PRO A 228 -23.65 -1.83 -11.04
N GLU A 229 -22.85 -1.49 -10.03
CA GLU A 229 -22.80 -0.15 -9.45
C GLU A 229 -22.32 0.90 -10.45
N HIS A 230 -22.99 2.06 -10.48
CA HIS A 230 -22.64 3.20 -11.31
C HIS A 230 -21.52 4.01 -10.63
N LYS A 231 -20.27 3.78 -11.04
CA LYS A 231 -19.07 4.32 -10.39
C LYS A 231 -18.44 5.50 -11.15
N MET A 232 -17.70 6.34 -10.42
CA MET A 232 -16.89 7.43 -10.97
C MET A 232 -15.77 6.90 -11.90
N GLY A 233 -15.02 5.91 -11.42
CA GLY A 233 -13.92 5.26 -12.14
C GLY A 233 -13.97 3.75 -11.94
N ILE A 234 -12.92 3.07 -12.40
CA ILE A 234 -12.76 1.62 -12.44
C ILE A 234 -14.03 0.92 -12.93
N LYS A 235 -14.65 1.49 -13.97
CA LYS A 235 -16.00 1.11 -14.42
C LYS A 235 -16.07 -0.35 -14.86
N GLY A 236 -15.01 -0.84 -15.51
CA GLY A 236 -14.89 -2.22 -15.96
C GLY A 236 -14.69 -3.24 -14.84
N SER A 237 -14.40 -2.80 -13.62
CA SER A 237 -14.41 -3.68 -12.45
C SER A 237 -15.87 -3.90 -12.05
N ASP A 238 -16.38 -5.12 -12.25
CA ASP A 238 -17.73 -5.46 -11.78
C ASP A 238 -17.81 -5.27 -10.26
N THR A 239 -18.84 -4.56 -9.82
CA THR A 239 -19.06 -4.19 -8.41
C THR A 239 -20.54 -4.25 -8.15
N ARG A 240 -20.98 -5.06 -7.19
CA ARG A 240 -22.41 -5.29 -6.94
C ARG A 240 -22.77 -5.26 -5.47
N GLN A 241 -24.03 -4.98 -5.21
CA GLN A 241 -24.68 -5.43 -3.97
C GLN A 241 -25.04 -6.90 -4.10
N ILE A 242 -24.77 -7.67 -3.04
CA ILE A 242 -25.07 -9.10 -2.97
C ILE A 242 -25.95 -9.36 -1.76
N PHE A 243 -27.05 -10.05 -1.97
CA PHE A 243 -28.02 -10.41 -0.95
C PHE A 243 -27.99 -11.92 -0.74
N PHE A 244 -27.93 -12.32 0.53
CA PHE A 244 -28.07 -13.68 0.99
C PHE A 244 -29.46 -13.80 1.62
N ASN A 245 -30.31 -14.65 1.04
CA ASN A 245 -31.68 -14.91 1.48
C ASN A 245 -31.81 -16.42 1.67
N ASP A 246 -31.79 -16.86 2.92
CA ASP A 246 -31.77 -18.27 3.31
C ASP A 246 -30.71 -19.09 2.55
N CYS A 247 -29.50 -18.54 2.43
CA CYS A 247 -28.38 -19.18 1.76
C CYS A 247 -27.79 -20.28 2.67
N HIS A 248 -27.95 -21.55 2.28
CA HIS A 248 -27.44 -22.69 3.05
C HIS A 248 -25.96 -22.92 2.76
N VAL A 249 -25.11 -22.73 3.77
CA VAL A 249 -23.66 -22.93 3.68
C VAL A 249 -23.27 -24.12 4.55
N PRO A 250 -22.59 -25.15 4.04
CA PRO A 250 -22.16 -26.29 4.86
C PRO A 250 -21.33 -25.88 6.08
N VAL A 251 -21.42 -26.60 7.20
CA VAL A 251 -20.67 -26.27 8.42
C VAL A 251 -19.15 -26.36 8.21
N GLU A 252 -18.70 -27.26 7.34
CA GLU A 252 -17.31 -27.44 6.93
C GLU A 252 -16.77 -26.26 6.10
N ASN A 253 -17.64 -25.37 5.62
CA ASN A 253 -17.26 -24.16 4.88
C ASN A 253 -17.05 -22.93 5.79
N MET A 254 -17.18 -23.09 7.11
CA MET A 254 -16.69 -22.08 8.05
C MET A 254 -15.17 -21.97 7.93
N LEU A 255 -14.68 -20.75 7.70
CA LEU A 255 -13.26 -20.49 7.50
C LEU A 255 -12.64 -20.08 8.84
N SER A 256 -11.67 -20.89 9.31
CA SER A 256 -11.15 -20.83 10.68
C SER A 256 -12.24 -21.11 11.74
N ASP A 257 -12.16 -20.44 12.88
CA ASP A 257 -13.03 -20.65 14.02
C ASP A 257 -14.13 -19.59 14.12
N ARG A 258 -15.24 -19.95 14.78
CA ARG A 258 -16.32 -19.02 15.15
C ARG A 258 -15.75 -17.78 15.86
N GLY A 259 -16.15 -16.60 15.38
CA GLY A 259 -15.74 -15.30 15.92
C GLY A 259 -14.33 -14.84 15.51
N ASN A 260 -13.61 -15.61 14.69
CA ASN A 260 -12.26 -15.26 14.22
C ASN A 260 -12.25 -14.46 12.89
N GLY A 261 -13.42 -14.25 12.28
CA GLY A 261 -13.55 -13.58 10.98
C GLY A 261 -12.98 -12.16 10.95
N PHE A 262 -13.16 -11.37 12.01
CA PHE A 262 -12.58 -10.01 12.03
C PHE A 262 -11.04 -10.03 12.01
N LYS A 263 -10.42 -11.03 12.65
CA LYS A 263 -8.96 -11.19 12.60
C LYS A 263 -8.48 -11.54 11.18
N ILE A 264 -9.22 -12.42 10.49
CA ILE A 264 -8.98 -12.73 9.07
C ILE A 264 -9.03 -11.43 8.26
N ALA A 265 -10.10 -10.64 8.42
CA ALA A 265 -10.27 -9.40 7.69
C ALA A 265 -9.09 -8.42 7.88
N VAL A 266 -8.68 -8.18 9.13
CA VAL A 266 -7.57 -7.26 9.42
C VAL A 266 -6.24 -7.75 8.83
N ASN A 267 -5.94 -9.04 8.92
CA ASN A 267 -4.68 -9.58 8.40
C ASN A 267 -4.63 -9.55 6.87
N ILE A 268 -5.74 -9.88 6.21
CA ILE A 268 -5.85 -9.82 4.75
C ILE A 268 -5.78 -8.37 4.25
N LEU A 269 -6.38 -7.41 4.98
CA LEU A 269 -6.26 -5.98 4.68
C LEU A 269 -4.80 -5.48 4.78
N ASN A 270 -3.97 -6.00 5.68
CA ASN A 270 -2.55 -5.62 5.73
C ASN A 270 -1.81 -5.94 4.42
N ILE A 271 -2.12 -7.09 3.81
CA ILE A 271 -1.59 -7.48 2.50
C ILE A 271 -2.16 -6.58 1.40
N GLY A 272 -3.48 -6.36 1.42
CA GLY A 272 -4.18 -5.48 0.48
C GLY A 272 -3.58 -4.09 0.45
N ARG A 273 -3.33 -3.49 1.61
CA ARG A 273 -2.71 -2.17 1.80
C ARG A 273 -1.39 -1.99 1.06
N ILE A 274 -0.42 -2.90 1.27
CA ILE A 274 0.90 -2.76 0.66
C ILE A 274 0.90 -3.17 -0.82
N LYS A 275 0.10 -4.17 -1.22
CA LYS A 275 -0.09 -4.51 -2.64
C LYS A 275 -0.74 -3.37 -3.41
N LEU A 276 -1.68 -2.65 -2.78
CA LEU A 276 -2.26 -1.44 -3.35
C LEU A 276 -1.20 -0.35 -3.57
N ALA A 277 -0.31 -0.15 -2.60
CA ALA A 277 0.73 0.86 -2.70
C ALA A 277 1.60 0.67 -3.95
N VAL A 278 2.04 -0.58 -4.20
CA VAL A 278 2.85 -0.89 -5.39
C VAL A 278 2.04 -0.93 -6.68
N ALA A 279 0.77 -1.37 -6.66
CA ALA A 279 -0.12 -1.25 -7.81
C ALA A 279 -0.32 0.22 -8.21
N ALA A 280 -0.45 1.11 -7.24
CA ALA A 280 -0.53 2.56 -7.45
C ALA A 280 0.79 3.12 -8.03
N VAL A 281 1.96 2.66 -7.58
CA VAL A 281 3.26 2.98 -8.20
C VAL A 281 3.28 2.56 -9.67
N GLY A 282 2.84 1.33 -10.00
CA GLY A 282 2.77 0.84 -11.37
C GLY A 282 1.86 1.67 -12.28
N GLY A 283 0.66 2.00 -11.80
CA GLY A 283 -0.25 2.91 -12.50
C GLY A 283 0.35 4.30 -12.70
N ALA A 284 1.01 4.85 -11.68
CA ALA A 284 1.64 6.16 -11.74
C ALA A 284 2.84 6.20 -12.70
N LYS A 285 3.65 5.14 -12.79
CA LYS A 285 4.73 5.02 -13.79
C LYS A 285 4.20 5.08 -15.23
N GLN A 286 3.06 4.43 -15.48
CA GLN A 286 2.41 4.47 -16.80
C GLN A 286 1.88 5.87 -17.12
N VAL A 287 1.22 6.52 -16.16
CA VAL A 287 0.71 7.89 -16.33
C VAL A 287 1.84 8.89 -16.55
N ALA A 288 2.92 8.79 -15.77
CA ALA A 288 4.11 9.62 -15.97
C ALA A 288 4.69 9.43 -17.38
N THR A 289 4.79 8.18 -17.85
CA THR A 289 5.26 7.87 -19.21
C THR A 289 4.36 8.51 -20.27
N GLN A 290 3.04 8.39 -20.15
CA GLN A 290 2.08 9.02 -21.06
C GLN A 290 2.14 10.56 -21.03
N ALA A 291 2.40 11.16 -19.86
CA ALA A 291 2.60 12.60 -19.70
C ALA A 291 3.89 13.07 -20.40
N ILE A 292 4.99 12.32 -20.25
CA ILE A 292 6.28 12.61 -20.91
C ILE A 292 6.12 12.56 -22.43
N GLN A 293 5.50 11.49 -22.95
CA GLN A 293 5.27 11.31 -24.38
C GLN A 293 4.44 12.44 -24.98
N TYR A 294 3.31 12.77 -24.35
CA TYR A 294 2.49 13.89 -24.79
C TYR A 294 3.24 15.23 -24.71
N ALA A 295 4.04 15.44 -23.66
CA ALA A 295 4.82 16.66 -23.52
C ALA A 295 5.87 16.83 -24.64
N ASN A 296 6.43 15.72 -25.14
CA ASN A 296 7.37 15.72 -26.26
C ASN A 296 6.68 15.98 -27.61
N GLU A 297 5.47 15.46 -27.81
CA GLU A 297 4.73 15.61 -29.06
C GLU A 297 4.02 16.96 -29.18
N ARG A 298 3.41 17.42 -28.08
CA ARG A 298 2.60 18.64 -28.06
C ARG A 298 3.48 19.88 -28.22
N LYS A 299 3.18 20.70 -29.23
CA LYS A 299 3.84 21.98 -29.47
C LYS A 299 2.95 23.16 -29.07
N GLN A 300 3.51 24.13 -28.36
CA GLN A 300 2.94 25.46 -28.11
C GLN A 300 4.05 26.51 -28.24
N PHE A 301 3.69 27.73 -28.64
CA PHE A 301 4.67 28.80 -28.89
C PHE A 301 5.82 28.36 -29.83
N GLY A 302 5.52 27.47 -30.79
CA GLY A 302 6.48 26.97 -31.79
C GLY A 302 7.41 25.83 -31.33
N ILE A 303 7.40 25.41 -30.06
CA ILE A 303 8.29 24.36 -29.53
C ILE A 303 7.53 23.31 -28.71
N ALA A 304 8.15 22.15 -28.47
CA ALA A 304 7.58 21.10 -27.64
C ALA A 304 7.39 21.59 -26.19
N ILE A 305 6.26 21.26 -25.55
CA ILE A 305 5.98 21.75 -24.20
C ILE A 305 6.92 21.14 -23.15
N SER A 306 7.52 19.97 -23.43
CA SER A 306 8.58 19.36 -22.61
C SER A 306 9.81 20.26 -22.43
N THR A 307 10.01 21.26 -23.28
CA THR A 307 11.09 22.25 -23.12
C THR A 307 10.81 23.29 -22.03
N PHE A 308 9.55 23.49 -21.65
CA PHE A 308 9.17 24.52 -20.68
C PHE A 308 9.50 24.12 -19.25
N GLY A 309 10.08 25.04 -18.49
CA GLY A 309 10.50 24.79 -17.11
C GLY A 309 9.37 24.32 -16.18
N ALA A 310 8.15 24.81 -16.39
CA ALA A 310 6.98 24.39 -15.61
C ALA A 310 6.57 22.94 -15.89
N ILE A 311 6.66 22.49 -17.13
CA ILE A 311 6.40 21.09 -17.50
C ILE A 311 7.50 20.18 -16.96
N LYS A 312 8.78 20.58 -17.11
CA LYS A 312 9.91 19.84 -16.51
C LYS A 312 9.76 19.70 -14.99
N TYR A 313 9.28 20.73 -14.30
CA TYR A 313 9.00 20.64 -12.86
C TYR A 313 7.98 19.54 -12.56
N LYS A 314 6.83 19.52 -13.26
CA LYS A 314 5.78 18.50 -13.06
C LYS A 314 6.29 17.09 -13.33
N LEU A 315 6.95 16.87 -14.48
CA LEU A 315 7.49 15.56 -14.85
C LEU A 315 8.53 15.07 -13.83
N ALA A 316 9.44 15.95 -13.39
CA ALA A 316 10.42 15.60 -12.37
C ALA A 316 9.78 15.31 -11.01
N GLU A 317 8.76 16.08 -10.62
CA GLU A 317 8.09 15.88 -9.33
C GLU A 317 7.34 14.55 -9.28
N MET A 318 6.69 14.15 -10.38
CA MET A 318 6.14 12.79 -10.51
C MET A 318 7.22 11.73 -10.24
N ALA A 319 8.40 11.88 -10.83
CA ALA A 319 9.48 10.93 -10.67
C ALA A 319 10.09 10.92 -9.26
N VAL A 320 10.25 12.08 -8.65
CA VAL A 320 10.74 12.24 -7.27
C VAL A 320 9.85 11.48 -6.29
N LYS A 321 8.52 11.65 -6.40
CA LYS A 321 7.55 10.98 -5.53
C LYS A 321 7.46 9.47 -5.80
N LEU A 322 7.47 9.07 -7.07
CA LEU A 322 7.49 7.67 -7.49
C LEU A 322 8.69 6.92 -6.91
N TYR A 323 9.89 7.50 -7.05
CA TYR A 323 11.13 6.90 -6.57
C TYR A 323 11.08 6.65 -5.06
N ALA A 324 10.60 7.61 -4.26
CA ALA A 324 10.46 7.44 -2.81
C ALA A 324 9.41 6.39 -2.44
N SER A 325 8.24 6.42 -3.09
CA SER A 325 7.15 5.47 -2.81
C SER A 325 7.53 4.04 -3.16
N GLU A 326 8.20 3.83 -4.28
CA GLU A 326 8.71 2.53 -4.71
C GLU A 326 9.75 2.00 -3.73
N SER A 327 10.75 2.83 -3.39
CA SER A 327 11.83 2.46 -2.47
C SER A 327 11.28 2.02 -1.11
N ALA A 328 10.33 2.78 -0.57
CA ALA A 328 9.74 2.50 0.73
C ALA A 328 8.84 1.26 0.72
N SER A 329 8.09 1.04 -0.37
CA SER A 329 7.22 -0.14 -0.48
C SER A 329 8.04 -1.43 -0.54
N TYR A 330 9.08 -1.50 -1.38
CA TYR A 330 9.91 -2.70 -1.48
C TYR A 330 10.84 -2.93 -0.29
N ARG A 331 11.23 -1.87 0.43
CA ARG A 331 11.87 -2.01 1.74
C ARG A 331 10.95 -2.74 2.73
N ALA A 332 9.70 -2.31 2.85
CA ALA A 332 8.72 -2.94 3.74
C ALA A 332 8.44 -4.40 3.31
N GLY A 333 8.30 -4.65 2.01
CA GLY A 333 8.09 -6.00 1.48
C GLY A 333 9.26 -6.95 1.77
N GLN A 334 10.52 -6.47 1.69
CA GLN A 334 11.66 -7.29 2.08
C GLN A 334 11.68 -7.57 3.59
N ASN A 335 11.37 -6.57 4.42
CA ASN A 335 11.34 -6.78 5.86
C ASN A 335 10.30 -7.84 6.25
N ILE A 336 9.20 -7.93 5.50
CA ILE A 336 8.23 -9.02 5.60
C ILE A 336 8.86 -10.36 5.20
N ASP A 337 9.51 -10.47 4.03
CA ASP A 337 10.17 -11.70 3.58
C ASP A 337 11.24 -12.19 4.59
N ASP A 338 12.05 -11.27 5.12
CA ASP A 338 13.06 -11.55 6.15
C ASP A 338 12.41 -12.08 7.44
N ALA A 339 11.33 -11.46 7.90
CA ALA A 339 10.61 -11.91 9.07
C ALA A 339 9.91 -13.27 8.87
N ILE A 340 9.43 -13.55 7.65
CA ILE A 340 8.90 -14.88 7.30
C ILE A 340 10.01 -15.93 7.47
N ALA A 341 11.19 -15.68 6.90
CA ALA A 341 12.33 -16.58 7.01
C ALA A 341 12.72 -16.83 8.46
N ASP A 342 12.88 -15.75 9.26
CA ASP A 342 13.22 -15.82 10.68
C ASP A 342 12.20 -16.62 11.51
N LEU A 343 10.91 -16.48 11.18
CA LEU A 343 9.83 -17.18 11.88
C LEU A 343 9.75 -18.66 11.50
N LYS A 344 10.01 -19.00 10.23
CA LYS A 344 10.10 -20.40 9.77
C LYS A 344 11.29 -21.11 10.41
N GLU A 345 12.43 -20.43 10.55
CA GLU A 345 13.59 -20.98 11.27
C GLU A 345 13.32 -21.21 12.76
N LYS A 346 12.39 -20.44 13.34
CA LYS A 346 11.88 -20.65 14.71
C LYS A 346 10.80 -21.75 14.81
N GLY A 347 10.53 -22.46 13.72
CA GLY A 347 9.65 -23.64 13.70
C GLY A 347 8.17 -23.35 13.45
N LEU A 348 7.80 -22.13 13.01
CA LEU A 348 6.43 -21.84 12.60
C LEU A 348 6.14 -22.43 11.23
N SER A 349 4.89 -22.85 11.00
CA SER A 349 4.44 -23.24 9.67
C SER A 349 4.48 -22.05 8.69
N ASP A 350 4.45 -22.33 7.39
CA ASP A 350 4.51 -21.29 6.36
C ASP A 350 3.38 -20.25 6.49
N ALA A 351 2.14 -20.71 6.72
CA ALA A 351 0.98 -19.85 6.92
C ALA A 351 1.10 -18.98 8.20
N GLU A 352 1.53 -19.58 9.32
CA GLU A 352 1.71 -18.84 10.57
C GLU A 352 2.83 -17.81 10.49
N ALA A 353 3.94 -18.15 9.83
CA ALA A 353 5.06 -17.24 9.62
C ALA A 353 4.65 -16.05 8.74
N LYS A 354 3.95 -16.30 7.63
CA LYS A 354 3.41 -15.25 6.75
C LYS A 354 2.45 -14.31 7.49
N LEU A 355 1.49 -14.85 8.23
CA LEU A 355 0.53 -14.03 8.98
C LEU A 355 1.21 -13.18 10.06
N LYS A 356 2.14 -13.75 10.84
CA LYS A 356 2.83 -13.01 11.90
C LYS A 356 3.81 -11.98 11.35
N ALA A 357 4.51 -12.27 10.25
CA ALA A 357 5.38 -11.30 9.58
C ALA A 357 4.56 -10.12 9.03
N LEU A 358 3.41 -10.38 8.41
CA LEU A 358 2.49 -9.33 7.96
C LEU A 358 1.96 -8.48 9.10
N GLU A 359 1.54 -9.11 10.20
CA GLU A 359 1.15 -8.39 11.41
C GLU A 359 2.30 -7.53 11.94
N GLN A 360 3.55 -8.05 11.90
CA GLN A 360 4.76 -7.36 12.33
C GLN A 360 5.03 -6.08 11.53
N PHE A 361 4.64 -5.99 10.26
CA PHE A 361 4.84 -4.79 9.42
C PHE A 361 3.54 -4.09 9.01
N ALA A 362 2.46 -4.30 9.76
CA ALA A 362 1.16 -3.66 9.50
C ALA A 362 1.24 -2.11 9.51
N ILE A 363 2.15 -1.53 10.32
CA ILE A 363 2.41 -0.09 10.40
C ILE A 363 2.91 0.43 9.06
N GLU A 364 3.96 -0.19 8.51
CA GLU A 364 4.53 0.13 7.21
C GLU A 364 3.51 -0.09 6.08
N CYS A 365 2.74 -1.18 6.14
CA CYS A 365 1.69 -1.44 5.16
C CYS A 365 0.64 -0.31 5.11
N ALA A 366 0.16 0.14 6.27
CA ALA A 366 -0.79 1.25 6.36
C ALA A 366 -0.19 2.57 5.85
N MET A 367 1.05 2.87 6.21
CA MET A 367 1.78 4.04 5.74
C MET A 367 1.94 4.05 4.23
N MET A 368 2.36 2.93 3.65
CA MET A 368 2.60 2.82 2.21
C MET A 368 1.31 2.86 1.39
N LYS A 369 0.20 2.32 1.92
CA LYS A 369 -1.12 2.48 1.31
C LYS A 369 -1.47 3.97 1.16
N VAL A 370 -1.33 4.75 2.23
CA VAL A 370 -1.58 6.20 2.21
C VAL A 370 -0.65 6.87 1.21
N HIS A 371 0.66 6.66 1.36
CA HIS A 371 1.67 7.31 0.55
C HIS A 371 1.51 6.99 -0.95
N GLY A 372 1.46 5.71 -1.32
CA GLY A 372 1.34 5.27 -2.71
C GLY A 372 0.04 5.76 -3.38
N SER A 373 -1.08 5.74 -2.66
CA SER A 373 -2.35 6.26 -3.19
C SER A 373 -2.34 7.78 -3.39
N GLU A 374 -1.68 8.54 -2.52
CA GLU A 374 -1.54 10.01 -2.65
C GLU A 374 -0.49 10.41 -3.70
N VAL A 375 0.56 9.60 -3.89
CA VAL A 375 1.48 9.75 -5.02
C VAL A 375 0.77 9.52 -6.34
N LEU A 376 -0.05 8.47 -6.46
CA LEU A 376 -0.86 8.25 -7.66
C LEU A 376 -1.82 9.42 -7.92
N ASP A 377 -2.52 9.89 -6.89
CA ASP A 377 -3.44 11.05 -6.96
C ASP A 377 -2.72 12.31 -7.51
N TYR A 378 -1.53 12.61 -6.99
CA TYR A 378 -0.69 13.70 -7.51
C TYR A 378 -0.28 13.49 -8.96
N VAL A 379 0.19 12.28 -9.30
CA VAL A 379 0.70 11.97 -10.65
C VAL A 379 -0.41 12.04 -11.71
N VAL A 380 -1.62 11.57 -11.40
CA VAL A 380 -2.75 11.66 -12.35
C VAL A 380 -3.29 13.07 -12.50
N ASP A 381 -3.33 13.86 -11.42
CA ASP A 381 -3.73 15.27 -11.48
C ASP A 381 -2.75 16.06 -12.36
N GLU A 382 -1.46 15.85 -12.15
CA GLU A 382 -0.44 16.49 -12.96
C GLU A 382 -0.37 15.95 -14.39
N GLY A 383 -0.75 14.68 -14.60
CA GLY A 383 -0.92 14.10 -15.93
C GLY A 383 -2.03 14.81 -16.72
N VAL A 384 -3.19 15.02 -16.10
CA VAL A 384 -4.28 15.83 -16.66
C VAL A 384 -3.78 17.24 -16.99
N GLN A 385 -3.04 17.87 -16.07
CA GLN A 385 -2.54 19.22 -16.25
C GLN A 385 -1.51 19.34 -17.40
N VAL A 386 -0.66 18.33 -17.61
CA VAL A 386 0.28 18.26 -18.75
C VAL A 386 -0.48 18.11 -20.07
N TYR A 387 -1.59 17.36 -20.08
CA TYR A 387 -2.46 17.23 -21.27
C TYR A 387 -3.29 18.50 -21.53
N GLY A 388 -3.52 19.33 -20.51
CA GLY A 388 -4.34 20.53 -20.59
C GLY A 388 -5.80 20.18 -20.89
N GLY A 389 -6.44 20.88 -21.82
CA GLY A 389 -7.83 20.59 -22.20
C GLY A 389 -8.07 19.16 -22.70
N MET A 390 -7.05 18.52 -23.29
CA MET A 390 -7.14 17.10 -23.66
C MET A 390 -7.17 16.18 -22.46
N GLY A 391 -6.61 16.59 -21.31
CA GLY A 391 -6.61 15.79 -20.09
C GLY A 391 -8.02 15.63 -19.49
N PHE A 392 -8.92 16.56 -19.83
CA PHE A 392 -10.34 16.51 -19.46
C PHE A 392 -11.21 15.78 -20.50
N SER A 393 -10.66 15.44 -21.68
CA SER A 393 -11.40 14.69 -22.69
C SER A 393 -11.38 13.19 -22.40
N ALA A 394 -12.54 12.54 -22.51
CA ALA A 394 -12.66 11.09 -22.43
C ALA A 394 -11.97 10.36 -23.61
N ASP A 395 -11.58 11.08 -24.67
CA ASP A 395 -10.79 10.55 -25.78
C ASP A 395 -9.30 10.40 -25.43
N ALA A 396 -8.85 10.96 -24.30
CA ALA A 396 -7.48 10.86 -23.81
C ALA A 396 -7.38 9.91 -22.61
N PRO A 397 -6.22 9.26 -22.39
CA PRO A 397 -6.07 8.32 -21.28
C PRO A 397 -6.17 8.96 -19.89
N MET A 398 -5.95 10.28 -19.78
CA MET A 398 -5.87 10.99 -18.50
C MET A 398 -7.21 11.11 -17.77
N ASP A 399 -8.33 11.26 -18.47
CA ASP A 399 -9.67 11.24 -17.84
C ASP A 399 -9.89 9.94 -17.05
N ARG A 400 -9.63 8.80 -17.68
CA ARG A 400 -9.77 7.50 -17.02
C ARG A 400 -8.80 7.35 -15.87
N ALA A 401 -7.52 7.65 -16.07
CA ALA A 401 -6.51 7.54 -15.02
C ALA A 401 -6.89 8.37 -13.78
N TYR A 402 -7.38 9.60 -13.97
CA TYR A 402 -7.81 10.48 -12.90
C TYR A 402 -9.01 9.90 -12.12
N ARG A 403 -10.06 9.46 -12.83
CA ARG A 403 -11.25 8.88 -12.20
C ARG A 403 -10.94 7.56 -11.49
N ASP A 404 -10.12 6.71 -12.08
CA ASP A 404 -9.76 5.39 -11.55
C ASP A 404 -8.86 5.52 -10.31
N ALA A 405 -7.99 6.52 -10.26
CA ALA A 405 -7.10 6.74 -9.12
C ALA A 405 -7.87 7.08 -7.83
N ARG A 406 -9.02 7.77 -7.93
CA ARG A 406 -9.68 8.36 -6.76
C ARG A 406 -10.08 7.35 -5.69
N ILE A 407 -10.46 6.12 -6.07
CA ILE A 407 -10.89 5.08 -5.13
C ILE A 407 -9.74 4.58 -4.25
N ASN A 408 -8.48 4.75 -4.67
CA ASN A 408 -7.31 4.23 -3.96
C ASN A 408 -7.12 4.84 -2.56
N ARG A 409 -7.66 6.04 -2.34
CA ARG A 409 -7.64 6.72 -1.04
C ARG A 409 -8.79 6.31 -0.12
N ILE A 410 -9.68 5.42 -0.57
CA ILE A 410 -10.92 5.04 0.12
C ILE A 410 -10.91 3.56 0.52
N PHE A 411 -10.71 2.63 -0.42
CA PHE A 411 -10.71 1.20 -0.11
C PHE A 411 -9.42 0.77 0.61
N GLU A 412 -9.32 -0.49 1.05
CA GLU A 412 -8.23 -0.96 1.94
C GLU A 412 -8.12 -0.13 3.24
N GLY A 413 -9.27 0.37 3.70
CA GLY A 413 -9.41 1.42 4.70
C GLY A 413 -9.14 2.81 4.12
N THR A 414 -9.91 3.82 4.53
CA THR A 414 -9.64 5.19 4.06
C THR A 414 -8.26 5.65 4.50
N ASN A 415 -7.70 6.67 3.84
CA ASN A 415 -6.39 7.17 4.25
C ASN A 415 -6.41 7.72 5.68
N GLU A 416 -7.53 8.27 6.14
CA GLU A 416 -7.70 8.72 7.54
C GLU A 416 -7.63 7.54 8.51
N ILE A 417 -8.33 6.44 8.22
CA ILE A 417 -8.26 5.22 9.04
C ILE A 417 -6.84 4.66 9.06
N ASN A 418 -6.14 4.63 7.92
CA ASN A 418 -4.77 4.13 7.86
C ASN A 418 -3.80 5.02 8.65
N ARG A 419 -3.93 6.35 8.59
CA ARG A 419 -3.16 7.30 9.42
C ARG A 419 -3.38 7.05 10.90
N MET A 420 -4.64 6.94 11.32
CA MET A 420 -5.00 6.66 12.71
C MET A 420 -4.44 5.32 13.18
N LEU A 421 -4.55 4.28 12.34
CA LEU A 421 -4.05 2.94 12.62
C LEU A 421 -2.52 2.93 12.78
N THR A 422 -1.77 3.68 11.96
CA THR A 422 -0.30 3.80 12.07
C THR A 422 0.10 4.19 13.49
N VAL A 423 -0.53 5.23 14.05
CA VAL A 423 -0.19 5.70 15.41
C VAL A 423 -0.72 4.75 16.49
N ASP A 424 -1.96 4.27 16.36
CA ASP A 424 -2.56 3.34 17.33
C ASP A 424 -1.75 2.04 17.46
N MET A 425 -1.30 1.46 16.34
CA MET A 425 -0.46 0.26 16.36
C MET A 425 0.90 0.52 16.99
N LEU A 426 1.56 1.65 16.68
CA LEU A 426 2.82 2.04 17.31
C LEU A 426 2.68 2.14 18.84
N LEU A 427 1.64 2.81 19.32
CA LEU A 427 1.37 2.96 20.75
C LEU A 427 1.06 1.63 21.42
N LYS A 428 0.24 0.77 20.79
CA LYS A 428 -0.06 -0.58 21.29
C LYS A 428 1.20 -1.42 21.46
N ARG A 429 2.13 -1.36 20.51
CA ARG A 429 3.42 -2.08 20.61
C ARG A 429 4.30 -1.53 21.72
N ALA A 430 4.35 -0.20 21.88
CA ALA A 430 5.07 0.41 22.97
C ALA A 430 4.50 0.00 24.35
N MET A 431 3.18 -0.01 24.50
CA MET A 431 2.52 -0.46 25.74
C MET A 431 2.76 -1.94 26.06
N LYS A 432 2.89 -2.79 25.03
CA LYS A 432 3.25 -4.21 25.18
C LYS A 432 4.75 -4.45 25.42
N GLY A 433 5.58 -3.41 25.36
CA GLY A 433 7.04 -3.54 25.48
C GLY A 433 7.71 -4.17 24.26
N GLU A 434 7.03 -4.22 23.11
CA GLU A 434 7.58 -4.77 21.87
C GLU A 434 8.57 -3.80 21.21
N ILE A 435 8.40 -2.49 21.45
CA ILE A 435 9.22 -1.37 20.95
C ILE A 435 9.38 -0.32 22.06
N ASP A 436 10.59 0.16 22.33
CA ASP A 436 10.82 1.26 23.28
C ASP A 436 10.69 2.63 22.59
N LEU A 437 9.48 3.18 22.53
CA LEU A 437 9.25 4.55 22.04
C LEU A 437 9.45 5.61 23.13
N MET A 438 9.24 5.27 24.40
CA MET A 438 9.22 6.23 25.50
C MET A 438 10.63 6.67 25.89
N GLY A 439 11.60 5.76 25.94
CA GLY A 439 13.00 6.08 26.22
C GLY A 439 13.58 7.11 25.24
N PRO A 440 13.54 6.85 23.92
CA PRO A 440 13.96 7.80 22.89
C PRO A 440 13.21 9.13 22.94
N ALA A 441 11.88 9.13 23.12
CA ALA A 441 11.11 10.38 23.22
C ALA A 441 11.52 11.23 24.44
N MET A 442 11.75 10.61 25.60
CA MET A 442 12.26 11.31 26.79
C MET A 442 13.68 11.85 26.58
N ALA A 443 14.54 11.13 25.87
CA ALA A 443 15.88 11.59 25.53
C ALA A 443 15.84 12.84 24.64
N VAL A 444 14.95 12.86 23.64
CA VAL A 444 14.72 14.04 22.78
C VAL A 444 14.22 15.23 23.61
N GLY A 445 13.27 15.01 24.53
CA GLY A 445 12.80 16.05 25.44
C GLY A 445 13.92 16.70 26.25
N LYS A 446 14.87 15.90 26.75
CA LYS A 446 16.06 16.39 27.46
C LYS A 446 17.02 17.16 26.53
N GLU A 447 17.22 16.71 25.31
CA GLU A 447 18.10 17.34 24.30
C GLU A 447 17.63 18.75 23.90
N ILE A 448 16.32 18.99 23.90
CA ILE A 448 15.75 20.32 23.58
C ILE A 448 16.07 21.32 24.69
N MET A 449 16.13 20.86 25.93
CA MET A 449 16.44 21.69 27.10
C MET A 449 17.94 21.92 27.29
N SER A 450 18.79 21.17 26.59
CA SER A 450 20.25 21.31 26.65
C SER A 450 20.77 22.31 25.62
N ILE A 451 21.96 22.85 25.86
CA ILE A 451 22.65 23.71 24.89
C ILE A 451 22.87 22.90 23.60
N PRO A 452 22.51 23.42 22.42
CA PRO A 452 22.76 22.74 21.16
C PRO A 452 24.25 22.47 20.96
N ASP A 453 24.56 21.24 20.55
CA ASP A 453 25.91 20.92 20.10
C ASP A 453 26.11 21.51 18.69
N PHE A 454 27.07 22.43 18.57
CA PHE A 454 27.46 23.08 17.33
C PHE A 454 28.71 22.45 16.71
N SER A 455 29.21 21.33 17.25
CA SER A 455 30.31 20.60 16.63
C SER A 455 29.92 20.17 15.21
N VAL A 456 30.76 20.58 14.26
CA VAL A 456 30.67 20.10 12.88
C VAL A 456 31.21 18.67 12.92
N SER A 457 30.36 17.70 12.56
CA SER A 457 30.82 16.33 12.36
C SER A 457 31.51 16.29 10.99
N ASP A 458 32.83 16.18 10.97
CA ASP A 458 33.65 15.94 9.76
C ASP A 458 33.51 14.48 9.28
N ASP A 459 32.30 13.93 9.35
CA ASP A 459 32.01 12.59 8.87
C ASP A 459 31.91 12.64 7.33
N GLU A 460 33.01 12.30 6.67
CA GLU A 460 33.13 12.25 5.21
C GLU A 460 32.46 11.00 4.60
N THR A 461 31.77 10.17 5.39
CA THR A 461 31.05 9.03 4.83
C THR A 461 29.92 9.49 3.89
N PRO A 462 29.70 8.80 2.76
CA PRO A 462 28.60 9.12 1.85
C PRO A 462 27.27 9.20 2.59
N PHE A 463 26.49 10.25 2.30
CA PHE A 463 25.19 10.51 2.91
C PHE A 463 25.19 10.79 4.43
N ALA A 464 26.33 11.04 5.08
CA ALA A 464 26.38 11.34 6.52
C ALA A 464 25.48 12.53 6.90
N ALA A 465 25.51 13.60 6.10
CA ALA A 465 24.68 14.79 6.32
C ALA A 465 23.18 14.48 6.18
N GLU A 466 22.81 13.73 5.15
CA GLU A 466 21.43 13.34 4.85
C GLU A 466 20.87 12.38 5.91
N LYS A 467 21.66 11.40 6.35
CA LYS A 467 21.32 10.51 7.47
C LYS A 467 21.13 11.28 8.76
N LYS A 468 21.96 12.31 9.02
CA LYS A 468 21.79 13.21 10.17
C LYS A 468 20.48 13.99 10.08
N VAL A 469 20.08 14.46 8.90
CA VAL A 469 18.76 15.08 8.68
C VAL A 469 17.65 14.09 9.00
N ILE A 470 17.68 12.88 8.45
CA ILE A 470 16.67 11.83 8.73
C ILE A 470 16.58 11.54 10.24
N LYS A 471 17.72 11.41 10.92
CA LYS A 471 17.77 11.21 12.37
C LYS A 471 17.10 12.35 13.14
N ASN A 472 17.33 13.60 12.72
CA ASN A 472 16.65 14.75 13.31
C ASN A 472 15.15 14.75 13.01
N LEU A 473 14.71 14.36 11.82
CA LEU A 473 13.29 14.22 11.50
C LEU A 473 12.62 13.16 12.40
N LYS A 474 13.28 12.02 12.66
CA LYS A 474 12.83 11.03 13.65
C LYS A 474 12.68 11.64 15.04
N LYS A 475 13.64 12.45 15.49
CA LYS A 475 13.54 13.19 16.76
C LYS A 475 12.34 14.15 16.77
N ALA A 476 12.09 14.87 15.67
CA ALA A 476 10.92 15.74 15.56
C ALA A 476 9.61 14.96 15.75
N ALA A 477 9.46 13.82 15.06
CA ALA A 477 8.27 12.97 15.22
C ALA A 477 8.13 12.44 16.65
N LEU A 478 9.22 11.93 17.26
CA LEU A 478 9.23 11.44 18.64
C LEU A 478 8.90 12.54 19.66
N MET A 479 9.39 13.76 19.45
CA MET A 479 9.08 14.92 20.29
C MET A 479 7.59 15.26 20.25
N VAL A 480 7.02 15.37 19.04
CA VAL A 480 5.61 15.73 18.86
C VAL A 480 4.70 14.62 19.38
N ALA A 481 4.94 13.38 18.97
CA ALA A 481 4.14 12.23 19.39
C ALA A 481 4.25 11.98 20.91
N GLY A 482 5.45 12.04 21.47
CA GLY A 482 5.67 11.84 22.91
C GLY A 482 4.96 12.88 23.77
N ALA A 483 5.02 14.15 23.38
CA ALA A 483 4.32 15.22 24.09
C ALA A 483 2.79 15.09 23.97
N ALA A 484 2.27 14.73 22.78
CA ALA A 484 0.84 14.48 22.59
C ALA A 484 0.35 13.30 23.48
N VAL A 485 1.09 12.20 23.53
CA VAL A 485 0.79 11.07 24.42
C VAL A 485 0.78 11.49 25.87
N GLN A 486 1.78 12.25 26.33
CA GLN A 486 1.85 12.73 27.72
C GLN A 486 0.69 13.67 28.08
N LYS A 487 0.26 14.52 27.13
CA LYS A 487 -0.79 15.49 27.36
C LYS A 487 -2.19 14.87 27.39
N PHE A 488 -2.51 14.02 26.41
CA PHE A 488 -3.87 13.50 26.25
C PHE A 488 -4.07 12.12 26.88
N MET A 489 -2.99 11.34 27.05
CA MET A 489 -3.03 10.00 27.63
C MET A 489 -4.11 9.13 26.94
N MET A 490 -5.07 8.60 27.71
CA MET A 490 -6.17 7.78 27.19
C MET A 490 -7.13 8.52 26.26
N LYS A 491 -7.09 9.86 26.20
CA LYS A 491 -7.93 10.69 25.32
C LYS A 491 -7.27 10.99 23.97
N LEU A 492 -6.03 10.54 23.74
CA LEU A 492 -5.31 10.84 22.49
C LEU A 492 -6.08 10.32 21.26
N SER A 493 -6.82 9.22 21.38
CA SER A 493 -7.66 8.68 20.30
C SER A 493 -8.73 9.64 19.79
N ASP A 494 -9.14 10.59 20.63
CA ASP A 494 -10.18 11.57 20.31
C ASP A 494 -9.59 12.76 19.53
N GLU A 495 -8.26 12.95 19.58
CA GLU A 495 -7.52 14.04 18.93
C GLU A 495 -7.02 13.63 17.53
N GLN A 496 -7.97 13.35 16.64
CA GLN A 496 -7.68 12.76 15.33
C GLN A 496 -6.78 13.63 14.45
N GLU A 497 -6.92 14.96 14.52
CA GLU A 497 -6.11 15.92 13.78
C GLU A 497 -4.64 15.83 14.20
N ILE A 498 -4.36 15.64 15.49
CA ILE A 498 -3.00 15.48 16.01
C ILE A 498 -2.43 14.14 15.54
N LEU A 499 -3.23 13.07 15.64
CA LEU A 499 -2.83 11.73 15.22
C LEU A 499 -2.52 11.66 13.72
N MET A 500 -3.33 12.30 12.87
CA MET A 500 -3.07 12.37 11.43
C MET A 500 -1.77 13.14 11.12
N ASN A 501 -1.52 14.27 11.79
CA ASN A 501 -0.25 15.00 11.61
C ASN A 501 0.96 14.16 12.03
N VAL A 502 0.87 13.42 13.14
CA VAL A 502 1.95 12.51 13.59
C VAL A 502 2.15 11.36 12.59
N ALA A 503 1.07 10.81 12.03
CA ALA A 503 1.15 9.79 11.00
C ALA A 503 1.83 10.32 9.73
N ASP A 504 1.48 11.52 9.27
CA ASP A 504 2.10 12.16 8.11
C ASP A 504 3.60 12.39 8.33
N MET A 505 4.01 12.81 9.54
CA MET A 505 5.44 12.90 9.89
C MET A 505 6.14 11.53 9.74
N ALA A 506 5.55 10.46 10.26
CA ALA A 506 6.12 9.12 10.17
C ALA A 506 6.20 8.61 8.72
N ILE A 507 5.15 8.84 7.91
CA ILE A 507 5.07 8.45 6.49
C ILE A 507 6.21 9.11 5.71
N GLU A 508 6.36 10.42 5.84
CA GLU A 508 7.38 11.18 5.11
C GLU A 508 8.81 10.83 5.55
N ILE A 509 9.02 10.53 6.83
CA ILE A 509 10.31 10.02 7.33
C ILE A 509 10.65 8.69 6.66
N TYR A 510 9.71 7.74 6.65
CA TYR A 510 9.97 6.41 6.10
C TYR A 510 10.21 6.45 4.59
N ALA A 511 9.45 7.26 3.85
CA ALA A 511 9.63 7.47 2.42
C ALA A 511 10.99 8.13 2.10
N ALA A 512 11.34 9.20 2.81
CA ALA A 512 12.62 9.91 2.61
C ALA A 512 13.82 9.06 2.99
N GLU A 513 13.76 8.35 4.13
CA GLU A 513 14.83 7.43 4.53
C GLU A 513 15.02 6.33 3.50
N SER A 514 13.94 5.71 3.02
CA SER A 514 14.04 4.63 2.04
C SER A 514 14.61 5.09 0.70
N ALA A 515 14.26 6.31 0.24
CA ALA A 515 14.84 6.90 -0.97
C ALA A 515 16.35 7.15 -0.81
N VAL A 516 16.79 7.66 0.34
CA VAL A 516 18.22 7.90 0.63
C VAL A 516 18.99 6.58 0.71
N LEU A 517 18.47 5.59 1.44
CA LEU A 517 19.10 4.28 1.59
C LEU A 517 19.17 3.54 0.24
N ARG A 518 18.15 3.63 -0.61
CA ARG A 518 18.20 3.07 -1.97
C ARG A 518 19.34 3.67 -2.77
N THR A 519 19.41 5.00 -2.78
CA THR A 519 20.44 5.71 -3.55
C THR A 519 21.84 5.42 -3.01
N GLU A 520 22.03 5.38 -1.70
CA GLU A 520 23.31 5.04 -1.08
C GLU A 520 23.76 3.62 -1.49
N LYS A 521 22.87 2.63 -1.35
CA LYS A 521 23.16 1.25 -1.74
C LYS A 521 23.52 1.17 -3.23
N LEU A 522 22.75 1.84 -4.08
CA LEU A 522 22.98 1.87 -5.52
C LEU A 522 24.32 2.53 -5.89
N ILE A 523 24.72 3.58 -5.17
CA ILE A 523 26.05 4.20 -5.32
C ILE A 523 27.16 3.23 -4.93
N GLY A 524 26.96 2.43 -3.87
CA GLY A 524 27.88 1.35 -3.52
C GLY A 524 28.03 0.30 -4.62
N MET A 525 26.98 0.06 -5.42
CA MET A 525 26.97 -0.91 -6.52
C MET A 525 27.53 -0.38 -7.84
N LYS A 526 27.18 0.86 -8.22
CA LYS A 526 27.43 1.43 -9.56
C LYS A 526 28.37 2.65 -9.57
N GLY A 527 28.73 3.17 -8.41
CA GLY A 527 29.50 4.41 -8.26
C GLY A 527 28.64 5.68 -8.33
N GLU A 528 29.13 6.75 -7.69
CA GLU A 528 28.37 8.01 -7.53
C GLU A 528 28.01 8.68 -8.87
N ALA A 529 28.95 8.71 -9.81
CA ALA A 529 28.75 9.35 -11.11
C ALA A 529 27.60 8.71 -11.91
N ALA A 530 27.46 7.38 -11.83
CA ALA A 530 26.39 6.65 -12.52
C ALA A 530 25.00 6.86 -11.87
N CYS A 531 24.97 7.28 -10.60
CA CYS A 531 23.75 7.43 -9.82
C CYS A 531 23.39 8.90 -9.56
N ALA A 532 23.94 9.83 -10.35
CA ALA A 532 23.75 11.28 -10.15
C ALA A 532 22.26 11.68 -10.17
N LEU A 533 21.45 11.04 -11.01
CA LEU A 533 20.01 11.31 -11.11
C LEU A 533 19.22 10.71 -9.93
N GLN A 534 19.59 9.52 -9.46
CA GLN A 534 19.02 8.91 -8.25
C GLN A 534 19.36 9.71 -6.99
N LYS A 535 20.55 10.30 -6.95
CA LYS A 535 20.92 11.29 -5.93
C LYS A 535 20.04 12.53 -6.02
N ASP A 536 19.84 13.09 -7.22
CA ASP A 536 18.92 14.22 -7.41
C ASP A 536 17.48 13.89 -6.96
N LEU A 537 16.97 12.68 -7.27
CA LEU A 537 15.64 12.21 -6.87
C LEU A 537 15.51 12.15 -5.34
N ALA A 538 16.43 11.44 -4.68
CA ALA A 538 16.43 11.29 -3.22
C ALA A 538 16.58 12.64 -2.51
N MET A 539 17.44 13.54 -2.99
CA MET A 539 17.64 14.85 -2.37
C MET A 539 16.43 15.77 -2.57
N CYS A 540 15.82 15.79 -3.76
CA CYS A 540 14.60 16.55 -3.98
C CYS A 540 13.48 16.06 -3.05
N TYR A 541 13.34 14.74 -2.87
CA TYR A 541 12.35 14.18 -1.96
C TYR A 541 12.66 14.51 -0.49
N LEU A 542 13.92 14.37 -0.05
CA LEU A 542 14.31 14.68 1.33
C LEU A 542 14.00 16.14 1.69
N HIS A 543 14.28 17.08 0.79
CA HIS A 543 13.91 18.48 0.96
C HIS A 543 12.39 18.69 1.10
N GLU A 544 11.59 17.99 0.29
CA GLU A 544 10.13 18.06 0.38
C GLU A 544 9.62 17.47 1.71
N ALA A 545 10.14 16.32 2.10
CA ALA A 545 9.77 15.63 3.34
C ALA A 545 10.07 16.51 4.57
N VAL A 546 11.22 17.19 4.61
CA VAL A 546 11.57 18.14 5.68
C VAL A 546 10.49 19.22 5.84
N GLU A 547 10.04 19.83 4.74
CA GLU A 547 9.01 20.88 4.77
C GLU A 547 7.65 20.34 5.23
N LYS A 548 7.25 19.16 4.73
CA LYS A 548 5.99 18.51 5.14
C LYS A 548 5.99 18.12 6.61
N ILE A 549 7.08 17.54 7.10
CA ILE A 549 7.24 17.14 8.51
C ILE A 549 7.23 18.38 9.41
N ASN A 550 7.89 19.46 9.01
CA ASN A 550 7.83 20.74 9.73
C ASN A 550 6.40 21.29 9.76
N SER A 551 5.68 21.27 8.65
CA SER A 551 4.30 21.75 8.58
C SER A 551 3.36 20.92 9.47
N ALA A 552 3.40 19.59 9.34
CA ALA A 552 2.58 18.67 10.13
C ALA A 552 2.90 18.77 11.63
N GLY A 553 4.19 18.75 11.99
CA GLY A 553 4.65 18.91 13.37
C GLY A 553 4.21 20.24 13.96
N LYS A 554 4.27 21.34 13.20
CA LYS A 554 3.83 22.66 13.65
C LYS A 554 2.33 22.67 13.92
N SER A 555 1.53 22.11 13.01
CA SER A 555 0.07 22.00 13.17
C SER A 555 -0.29 21.17 14.40
N ALA A 556 0.36 20.02 14.60
CA ALA A 556 0.16 19.19 15.79
C ALA A 556 0.50 19.94 17.08
N ILE A 557 1.71 20.51 17.19
CA ILE A 557 2.16 21.25 18.38
C ILE A 557 1.21 22.40 18.69
N MET A 558 0.82 23.21 17.70
CA MET A 558 -0.10 24.33 17.92
C MET A 558 -1.51 23.88 18.29
N GLY A 559 -1.88 22.62 17.99
CA GLY A 559 -3.14 22.02 18.40
C GLY A 559 -3.19 21.65 19.88
N PHE A 560 -2.04 21.49 20.56
CA PHE A 560 -2.04 21.07 21.96
C PHE A 560 -1.13 21.86 22.90
N ALA A 561 -0.03 22.46 22.48
CA ALA A 561 0.89 23.16 23.38
C ALA A 561 0.54 24.65 23.50
N GLU A 562 0.79 25.24 24.68
CA GLU A 562 0.54 26.67 24.95
C GLU A 562 1.74 27.35 25.64
N GLY A 563 1.76 28.69 25.66
CA GLY A 563 2.70 29.46 26.48
C GLY A 563 4.18 29.21 26.18
N ASP A 564 4.94 28.85 27.22
CA ASP A 564 6.38 28.53 27.12
C ASP A 564 6.62 27.17 26.48
N GLU A 565 5.78 26.17 26.76
CA GLU A 565 5.85 24.82 26.17
C GLU A 565 5.77 24.91 24.65
N LEU A 566 4.77 25.64 24.13
CA LEU A 566 4.61 25.88 22.70
C LEU A 566 5.88 26.47 22.06
N ARG A 567 6.46 27.50 22.69
CA ARG A 567 7.65 28.18 22.17
C ARG A 567 8.85 27.23 22.12
N VAL A 568 9.06 26.45 23.18
CA VAL A 568 10.16 25.47 23.26
C VAL A 568 10.00 24.37 22.20
N MET A 569 8.80 23.80 22.07
CA MET A 569 8.54 22.76 21.08
C MET A 569 8.70 23.25 19.64
N LEU A 570 8.21 24.45 19.31
CA LEU A 570 8.39 25.04 17.99
C LEU A 570 9.87 25.33 17.67
N MET A 571 10.65 25.74 18.67
CA MET A 571 12.11 25.88 18.52
C MET A 571 12.79 24.53 18.28
N GLY A 572 12.40 23.50 19.02
CA GLY A 572 12.87 22.12 18.83
C GLY A 572 12.55 21.60 17.43
N LEU A 573 11.31 21.77 16.98
CA LEU A 573 10.88 21.38 15.63
C LEU A 573 11.72 22.08 14.56
N LYS A 574 11.90 23.41 14.66
CA LYS A 574 12.72 24.18 13.73
C LYS A 574 14.17 23.72 13.71
N ARG A 575 14.74 23.35 14.86
CA ARG A 575 16.10 22.78 14.97
C ARG A 575 16.20 21.43 14.25
N PHE A 576 15.21 20.57 14.44
CA PHE A 576 15.22 19.21 13.91
C PHE A 576 14.81 19.10 12.43
N THR A 577 14.19 20.13 11.88
CA THR A 577 13.78 20.20 10.47
C THR A 577 14.71 21.09 9.64
N LYS A 578 15.97 21.22 10.06
CA LYS A 578 16.99 21.95 9.30
C LYS A 578 17.68 21.02 8.29
N ILE A 579 17.79 21.49 7.05
CA ILE A 579 18.56 20.87 5.97
C ILE A 579 19.40 21.95 5.27
N GLU A 580 20.58 21.58 4.76
CA GLU A 580 21.41 22.52 4.01
C GLU A 580 20.77 22.86 2.66
N PRO A 581 20.77 24.13 2.21
CA PRO A 581 20.06 24.53 1.00
C PRO A 581 20.60 23.85 -0.27
N MET A 582 19.69 23.36 -1.11
CA MET A 582 20.00 22.79 -2.42
C MET A 582 19.21 23.49 -3.53
N ASN A 583 19.82 23.64 -4.72
CA ASN A 583 19.11 24.11 -5.91
C ASN A 583 18.26 22.97 -6.54
N THR A 584 17.14 22.67 -5.89
CA THR A 584 16.22 21.60 -6.33
C THR A 584 15.62 21.85 -7.72
N LYS A 585 15.53 23.12 -8.15
CA LYS A 585 15.09 23.47 -9.51
C LYS A 585 16.05 22.92 -10.58
N ASN A 586 17.36 23.02 -10.39
CA ASN A 586 18.33 22.47 -11.34
C ASN A 586 18.34 20.94 -11.32
N ALA A 587 18.23 20.31 -10.15
CA ALA A 587 18.11 18.85 -10.01
C ALA A 587 16.88 18.30 -10.75
N ARG A 588 15.70 18.88 -10.50
CA ARG A 588 14.46 18.54 -11.22
C ARG A 588 14.59 18.68 -12.73
N ARG A 589 15.29 19.72 -13.23
CA ARG A 589 15.53 19.86 -14.67
C ARG A 589 16.35 18.69 -15.24
N ARG A 590 17.42 18.26 -14.55
CA ARG A 590 18.22 17.10 -14.99
C ARG A 590 17.41 15.80 -15.01
N ILE A 591 16.60 15.57 -13.98
CA ILE A 591 15.68 14.42 -13.89
C ILE A 591 14.71 14.43 -15.08
N ALA A 592 14.03 15.56 -15.32
CA ALA A 592 13.09 15.69 -16.42
C ALA A 592 13.78 15.52 -17.78
N ASP A 593 14.96 16.12 -17.98
CA ASP A 593 15.69 16.05 -19.24
C ASP A 593 16.08 14.61 -19.61
N ALA A 594 16.45 13.78 -18.62
CA ALA A 594 16.72 12.36 -18.83
C ALA A 594 15.48 11.59 -19.29
N MET A 595 14.34 11.77 -18.60
CA MET A 595 13.07 11.12 -18.98
C MET A 595 12.54 11.61 -20.34
N ILE A 596 12.69 12.90 -20.63
CA ILE A 596 12.31 13.50 -21.90
C ILE A 596 13.12 12.90 -23.05
N ALA A 597 14.43 12.73 -22.86
CA ALA A 597 15.32 12.14 -23.87
C ALA A 597 14.95 10.67 -24.17
N GLU A 598 14.58 9.92 -23.14
CA GLU A 598 14.19 8.51 -23.25
C GLU A 598 12.71 8.32 -23.63
N ASN A 599 11.93 9.41 -23.66
CA ASN A 599 10.50 9.44 -23.97
C ASN A 599 9.63 8.53 -23.08
N LYS A 600 10.04 8.33 -21.82
CA LYS A 600 9.35 7.50 -20.81
C LYS A 600 9.89 7.75 -19.40
N TYR A 601 9.23 7.20 -18.38
CA TYR A 601 9.80 7.08 -17.05
C TYR A 601 10.95 6.04 -17.04
N VAL A 602 12.07 6.33 -16.37
CA VAL A 602 13.33 5.52 -16.48
C VAL A 602 14.02 5.17 -15.18
N PHE A 603 13.42 5.48 -14.02
CA PHE A 603 14.05 5.31 -12.71
C PHE A 603 13.57 4.08 -11.95
#